data_AF-A0A7X8E5A7-F1
#
_entry.id   AF-A0A7X8E5A7-F1
#
_cell.length_a   1.000
_cell.length_b   1.000
_cell.length_c   1.000
_cell.angle_alpha   90.00
_cell.angle_beta   90.00
_cell.angle_gamma   90.00
#
_symmetry.space_group_name_H-M   'P 1'
#
loop_
_entity.id
_entity.type
_entity.pdbx_description
1 polymer ?
#
loop_
_entity_poly.entity_id
_entity_poly.type
_entity_poly.pdbx_seq_one_letter_code
_entity_poly.pdbx_strand_id
1 'polypeptide(L)'
;MKKDKKKGSIFLETIFAIVVSTIFMLIGVYYISWFMFLYPVAFVILGVRHGINYNILSLLISTLILGMITGMVSAISIFVAFAPLSVVLSYTIKNRKKSFDIILTSTLFLFISLLSIIIIMKG
;
A
#
# COMPACT_ATOMS: atom_id res chain seq x y z
N MET A 1 25.15 8.90 17.19
CA MET A 1 25.60 9.25 15.81
C MET A 1 25.18 8.26 14.71
N LYS A 2 25.55 6.96 14.74
CA LYS A 2 25.17 6.01 13.66
C LYS A 2 23.68 5.60 13.69
N LYS A 3 23.09 5.54 14.89
CA LYS A 3 21.66 5.22 15.13
C LYS A 3 20.73 6.34 14.67
N ASP A 4 21.14 7.59 14.86
CA ASP A 4 20.36 8.79 14.48
C ASP A 4 20.33 8.98 12.96
N LYS A 5 21.46 8.73 12.27
CA LYS A 5 21.52 8.72 10.79
C LYS A 5 20.60 7.66 10.18
N LYS A 6 20.57 6.44 10.76
CA LYS A 6 19.70 5.35 10.30
C LYS A 6 18.21 5.67 10.54
N LYS A 7 17.86 6.31 11.65
CA LYS A 7 16.47 6.70 11.93
C LYS A 7 16.01 7.82 10.98
N GLY A 8 16.88 8.79 10.69
CA GLY A 8 16.60 9.85 9.71
C GLY A 8 16.37 9.31 8.28
N SER A 9 17.15 8.32 7.85
CA SER A 9 16.97 7.74 6.50
C SER A 9 15.65 6.97 6.36
N ILE A 10 15.23 6.21 7.39
CA ILE A 10 13.94 5.50 7.39
C ILE A 10 12.78 6.49 7.30
N PHE A 11 12.87 7.61 8.03
CA PHE A 11 11.85 8.65 8.01
C PHE A 11 11.71 9.27 6.61
N LEU A 12 12.83 9.60 5.96
CA LEU A 12 12.83 10.11 4.58
C LEU A 12 12.29 9.10 3.58
N GLU A 13 12.68 7.82 3.67
CA GLU A 13 12.12 6.75 2.83
C GLU A 13 10.61 6.62 3.02
N THR A 14 10.11 6.80 4.24
CA THR A 14 8.69 6.73 4.57
C THR A 14 7.91 7.87 3.93
N ILE A 15 8.39 9.11 4.08
CA ILE A 15 7.78 10.27 3.44
C ILE A 15 7.79 10.12 1.92
N PHE A 16 8.92 9.71 1.35
CA PHE A 16 9.05 9.53 -0.09
C PHE A 16 8.05 8.50 -0.63
N ALA A 17 7.92 7.36 0.05
CA ALA A 17 6.94 6.35 -0.35
C ALA A 17 5.50 6.88 -0.29
N ILE A 18 5.13 7.60 0.78
CA ILE A 18 3.80 8.21 0.92
C ILE A 18 3.53 9.14 -0.27
N VAL A 19 4.45 10.08 -0.53
CA VAL A 19 4.28 11.08 -1.59
C VAL A 19 4.19 10.43 -2.97
N VAL A 20 5.13 9.55 -3.31
CA VAL A 20 5.18 8.91 -4.64
C VAL A 20 3.97 8.01 -4.87
N SER A 21 3.60 7.18 -3.88
CA SER A 21 2.41 6.33 -3.99
C SER A 21 1.15 7.17 -4.10
N THR A 22 0.99 8.22 -3.30
CA THR A 22 -0.18 9.12 -3.38
C THR A 22 -0.30 9.72 -4.78
N ILE A 23 0.81 10.21 -5.35
CA ILE A 23 0.84 10.75 -6.71
C ILE A 23 0.44 9.69 -7.74
N PHE A 24 1.00 8.47 -7.67
CA PHE A 24 0.61 7.39 -8.58
C PHE A 24 -0.87 7.04 -8.46
N MET A 25 -1.44 7.07 -7.26
CA MET A 25 -2.86 6.83 -7.08
C MET A 25 -3.72 7.94 -7.67
N LEU A 26 -3.35 9.21 -7.48
CA LEU A 26 -4.06 10.34 -8.08
C LEU A 26 -3.97 10.30 -9.61
N ILE A 27 -2.80 9.98 -10.18
CA ILE A 27 -2.65 9.74 -11.62
C ILE A 27 -3.57 8.60 -12.06
N GLY A 28 -3.62 7.52 -11.28
CA GLY A 28 -4.52 6.40 -11.47
C GLY A 28 -5.99 6.82 -11.54
N VAL A 29 -6.45 7.58 -10.55
CA VAL A 29 -7.85 7.99 -10.41
C VAL A 29 -8.27 8.95 -11.51
N TYR A 30 -7.44 9.94 -11.86
CA TYR A 30 -7.86 11.04 -12.73
C TYR A 30 -7.40 10.93 -14.18
N TYR A 31 -6.36 10.15 -14.48
CA TYR A 31 -5.74 10.14 -15.81
C TYR A 31 -5.59 8.73 -16.40
N ILE A 32 -4.80 7.86 -15.77
CA ILE A 32 -4.41 6.55 -16.31
C ILE A 32 -4.55 5.48 -15.24
N SER A 33 -5.67 4.75 -15.24
CA SER A 33 -6.04 3.78 -14.19
C SER A 33 -4.98 2.71 -13.90
N TRP A 34 -4.14 2.35 -14.87
CA TRP A 34 -3.04 1.40 -14.68
C TRP A 34 -2.03 1.84 -13.60
N PHE A 35 -1.87 3.14 -13.34
CA PHE A 35 -0.97 3.64 -12.29
C PHE A 35 -1.43 3.28 -10.88
N MET A 36 -2.72 2.94 -10.69
CA MET A 36 -3.22 2.48 -9.38
C MET A 36 -2.51 1.21 -8.90
N PHE A 37 -2.07 0.33 -9.80
CA PHE A 37 -1.36 -0.90 -9.41
C PHE A 37 0.04 -0.64 -8.84
N LEU A 38 0.61 0.55 -9.08
CA LEU A 38 1.88 0.97 -8.49
C LEU A 38 1.72 1.50 -7.06
N TYR A 39 0.48 1.84 -6.65
CA TYR A 39 0.19 2.39 -5.33
C TYR A 39 0.80 1.59 -4.15
N PRO A 40 0.57 0.26 -4.03
CA PRO A 40 1.09 -0.50 -2.90
C PRO A 40 2.61 -0.72 -2.95
N VAL A 41 3.28 -0.52 -4.09
CA VAL A 41 4.66 -0.97 -4.31
C VAL A 41 5.65 -0.34 -3.33
N ALA A 42 5.59 0.98 -3.14
CA ALA A 42 6.52 1.66 -2.23
C ALA A 42 6.29 1.25 -0.76
N PHE A 43 5.04 1.02 -0.37
CA PHE A 43 4.69 0.53 0.98
C PHE A 43 5.15 -0.91 1.20
N VAL A 44 5.06 -1.76 0.17
CA VAL A 44 5.59 -3.12 0.21
C VAL A 44 7.09 -3.10 0.47
N ILE A 45 7.84 -2.26 -0.26
CA ILE A 45 9.29 -2.11 -0.11
C ILE A 45 9.64 -1.65 1.32
N LEU A 46 8.93 -0.65 1.86
CA LEU A 46 9.10 -0.22 3.25
C LEU A 46 8.82 -1.34 4.24
N GLY A 47 7.74 -2.09 4.03
CA GLY A 47 7.36 -3.20 4.91
C GLY A 47 8.39 -4.33 4.93
N VAL A 48 8.97 -4.64 3.78
CA VAL A 48 10.04 -5.64 3.65
C VAL A 48 11.31 -5.18 4.37
N ARG A 49 11.72 -3.91 4.19
CA ARG A 49 12.99 -3.38 4.72
C ARG A 49 12.94 -3.04 6.20
N HIS A 50 11.87 -2.39 6.65
CA HIS A 50 11.79 -1.78 7.98
C HIS A 50 10.72 -2.42 8.88
N GLY A 51 9.82 -3.23 8.30
CA GLY A 51 8.78 -3.99 9.02
C GLY A 51 7.36 -3.57 8.67
N ILE A 52 6.40 -4.48 8.88
CA ILE A 52 4.99 -4.33 8.48
C ILE A 52 4.35 -3.06 9.08
N ASN A 53 4.77 -2.63 10.27
CA ASN A 53 4.27 -1.41 10.89
C ASN A 53 4.50 -0.17 10.01
N TYR A 54 5.66 -0.06 9.35
CA TYR A 54 5.94 1.06 8.45
C TYR A 54 5.07 1.01 7.20
N ASN A 55 4.78 -0.19 6.68
CA ASN A 55 3.84 -0.36 5.57
C ASN A 55 2.44 0.12 5.95
N ILE A 56 1.86 -0.43 7.03
CA ILE A 56 0.48 -0.10 7.42
C ILE A 56 0.33 1.38 7.77
N LEU A 57 1.27 1.95 8.54
CA LEU A 57 1.22 3.36 8.92
C LEU A 57 1.35 4.30 7.71
N SER A 58 2.30 4.04 6.81
CA SER A 58 2.47 4.88 5.62
C SER A 58 1.29 4.78 4.67
N LEU A 59 0.74 3.57 4.47
CA LEU A 59 -0.44 3.35 3.66
C LEU A 59 -1.66 4.07 4.27
N LEU A 60 -1.87 3.98 5.59
CA LEU A 60 -2.94 4.69 6.28
C LEU A 60 -2.84 6.20 6.09
N ILE A 61 -1.66 6.78 6.31
CA ILE A 61 -1.42 8.23 6.11
C ILE A 61 -1.70 8.62 4.65
N SER A 62 -1.20 7.85 3.69
CA SER A 62 -1.43 8.06 2.27
C SER A 62 -2.92 8.02 1.92
N THR A 63 -3.69 7.05 2.45
CA THR A 63 -5.13 6.98 2.21
C THR A 63 -5.91 8.13 2.84
N LEU A 64 -5.46 8.66 3.99
CA LEU A 64 -6.07 9.85 4.58
C LEU A 64 -5.85 11.09 3.70
N ILE A 65 -4.63 11.26 3.15
CA ILE A 65 -4.33 12.33 2.20
C ILE A 65 -5.20 12.19 0.95
N LEU A 66 -5.30 10.98 0.38
CA LEU A 66 -6.16 10.71 -0.75
C LEU A 66 -7.63 11.06 -0.43
N GLY A 67 -8.13 10.67 0.75
CA GLY A 67 -9.49 10.97 1.16
C GLY A 67 -9.84 12.44 1.27
N MET A 68 -8.87 13.30 1.60
CA MET A 68 -9.07 14.76 1.56
C MET A 68 -9.30 15.28 0.13
N ILE A 69 -8.81 14.58 -0.88
CA ILE A 69 -8.89 14.97 -2.30
C ILE A 69 -10.06 14.27 -3.00
N THR A 70 -10.20 12.97 -2.79
CA THR A 70 -11.14 12.10 -3.54
C THR A 70 -12.41 11.76 -2.74
N GLY A 71 -12.49 12.18 -1.48
CA GLY A 71 -13.60 11.89 -0.56
C GLY A 71 -13.39 10.66 0.33
N MET A 72 -14.12 10.61 1.44
CA MET A 72 -13.93 9.59 2.48
C MET A 72 -14.26 8.16 2.01
N VAL A 73 -15.30 8.00 1.18
CA VAL A 73 -15.71 6.69 0.66
C VAL A 73 -14.61 6.09 -0.22
N SER A 74 -14.05 6.88 -1.13
CA SER A 74 -12.95 6.40 -1.98
C SER A 74 -11.71 6.08 -1.15
N ALA A 75 -11.37 6.88 -0.14
CA ALA A 75 -10.27 6.58 0.78
C ALA A 75 -10.40 5.21 1.45
N ILE A 76 -11.59 4.89 1.96
CA ILE A 76 -11.89 3.61 2.59
C ILE A 76 -11.78 2.48 1.56
N SER A 77 -12.34 2.65 0.36
CA SER A 77 -12.23 1.64 -0.71
C SER A 77 -10.77 1.37 -1.10
N ILE A 78 -9.94 2.42 -1.21
CA ILE A 78 -8.52 2.30 -1.55
C ILE A 78 -7.76 1.60 -0.42
N PHE A 79 -8.05 1.94 0.84
CA PHE A 79 -7.44 1.27 1.99
C PHE A 79 -7.79 -0.21 2.02
N VAL A 80 -9.08 -0.56 1.87
CA VAL A 80 -9.55 -1.96 1.86
C VAL A 80 -9.00 -2.73 0.65
N ALA A 81 -8.86 -2.08 -0.51
CA ALA A 81 -8.28 -2.67 -1.71
C ALA A 81 -6.83 -3.09 -1.49
N PHE A 82 -6.02 -2.16 -0.98
CA PHE A 82 -4.56 -2.29 -1.07
C PHE A 82 -3.88 -2.63 0.25
N ALA A 83 -4.49 -2.40 1.41
CA ALA A 83 -3.86 -2.72 2.69
C ALA A 83 -3.62 -4.23 2.86
N PRO A 84 -4.60 -5.13 2.65
CA PRO A 84 -4.38 -6.58 2.79
C PRO A 84 -3.32 -7.09 1.79
N LEU A 85 -3.42 -6.67 0.53
CA LEU A 85 -2.45 -7.00 -0.51
C LEU A 85 -1.03 -6.56 -0.12
N SER A 86 -0.88 -5.30 0.29
CA SER A 86 0.42 -4.71 0.65
C SER A 86 1.07 -5.46 1.82
N VAL A 87 0.28 -5.82 2.84
CA VAL A 87 0.76 -6.58 4.00
C VAL A 87 1.20 -7.99 3.60
N VAL A 88 0.40 -8.70 2.80
CA VAL A 88 0.70 -10.06 2.34
C VAL A 88 1.95 -10.09 1.46
N LEU A 89 2.08 -9.15 0.53
CA LEU A 89 3.30 -9.00 -0.28
C LEU A 89 4.51 -8.72 0.60
N SER A 90 4.42 -7.76 1.52
CA SER A 90 5.52 -7.47 2.44
C SER A 90 5.94 -8.68 3.25
N TYR A 91 4.98 -9.43 3.79
CA TYR A 91 5.26 -10.62 4.61
C TYR A 91 5.89 -11.73 3.78
N THR A 92 5.28 -12.10 2.65
CA THR A 92 5.74 -13.23 1.82
C THR A 92 7.10 -12.96 1.17
N ILE A 93 7.36 -11.73 0.72
CA ILE A 93 8.65 -11.31 0.18
C ILE A 93 9.72 -11.28 1.29
N LYS A 94 9.40 -10.71 2.46
CA LYS A 94 10.32 -10.67 3.60
C LYS A 94 10.73 -12.08 4.06
N ASN A 95 9.78 -13.01 4.04
CA ASN A 95 9.99 -14.40 4.40
C ASN A 95 10.53 -15.26 3.25
N ARG A 96 10.96 -14.65 2.13
CA ARG A 96 11.58 -15.32 0.98
C ARG A 96 10.79 -16.54 0.49
N LYS A 97 9.46 -16.43 0.46
CA LYS A 97 8.59 -17.47 -0.10
C LYS A 97 8.88 -17.67 -1.59
N LYS A 98 8.52 -18.82 -2.14
CA LYS A 98 8.70 -19.10 -3.57
C LYS A 98 7.86 -18.12 -4.39
N SER A 99 8.33 -17.75 -5.58
CA SER A 99 7.63 -16.80 -6.45
C SER A 99 6.19 -17.23 -6.74
N PHE A 100 5.96 -18.54 -6.96
CA PHE A 100 4.62 -19.09 -7.15
C PHE A 100 3.72 -18.87 -5.93
N ASP A 101 4.22 -19.14 -4.73
CA ASP A 101 3.46 -18.94 -3.48
C ASP A 101 3.14 -17.46 -3.28
N ILE A 102 4.10 -16.55 -3.53
CA ILE A 102 3.90 -15.11 -3.42
C ILE A 102 2.76 -14.65 -4.33
N ILE A 103 2.80 -15.07 -5.61
CA ILE A 103 1.79 -14.71 -6.60
C ILE A 103 0.43 -15.27 -6.18
N LEU A 104 0.37 -16.55 -5.82
CA LEU A 104 -0.87 -17.22 -5.43
C LEU A 104 -1.52 -16.55 -4.21
N THR A 105 -0.77 -16.34 -3.12
CA THR A 105 -1.32 -15.73 -1.91
C THR A 105 -1.72 -14.27 -2.13
N SER A 106 -0.93 -13.51 -2.88
CA SER A 106 -1.23 -12.09 -3.13
C SER A 106 -2.47 -11.93 -4.01
N THR A 107 -2.64 -12.82 -4.99
CA THR A 107 -3.82 -12.84 -5.87
C THR A 107 -5.08 -13.20 -5.09
N LEU A 108 -5.02 -14.20 -4.20
CA LEU A 108 -6.15 -14.57 -3.35
C LEU A 108 -6.58 -13.41 -2.45
N PHE A 109 -5.64 -12.73 -1.80
CA PHE A 109 -5.96 -11.59 -0.94
C PHE A 109 -6.46 -10.38 -1.72
N LEU A 110 -5.91 -10.10 -2.90
CA LEU A 110 -6.45 -9.06 -3.79
C LEU A 110 -7.89 -9.37 -4.21
N PHE A 111 -8.17 -10.64 -4.53
CA PHE A 111 -9.53 -11.06 -4.89
C PHE A 111 -10.51 -10.85 -3.73
N ILE A 112 -10.13 -11.24 -2.51
CA ILE A 112 -10.94 -11.01 -1.29
C ILE A 112 -11.14 -9.52 -1.03
N SER A 113 -10.11 -8.69 -1.20
CA SER A 113 -10.20 -7.24 -1.07
C SER A 113 -11.18 -6.63 -2.07
N LEU A 114 -11.15 -7.07 -3.34
CA LEU A 114 -12.09 -6.59 -4.36
C LEU A 114 -13.53 -7.01 -4.06
N LEU A 115 -13.75 -8.26 -3.64
CA LEU A 115 -15.08 -8.72 -3.20
C LEU A 115 -15.60 -7.88 -2.04
N SER A 116 -14.74 -7.56 -1.08
CA SER A 116 -15.10 -6.74 0.09
C SER A 116 -15.58 -5.35 -0.33
N ILE A 117 -14.93 -4.73 -1.33
CA ILE A 117 -15.35 -3.43 -1.87
C ILE A 117 -16.71 -3.52 -2.55
N ILE A 118 -16.96 -4.56 -3.35
CA ILE A 118 -18.24 -4.74 -4.03
C ILE A 118 -19.38 -4.86 -3.01
N ILE A 119 -19.15 -5.56 -1.90
CA ILE A 119 -20.13 -5.69 -0.82
C ILE A 119 -20.40 -4.33 -0.17
N ILE A 120 -19.35 -3.57 0.16
CA ILE A 120 -19.46 -2.23 0.77
C ILE A 120 -20.21 -1.25 -0.14
N MET A 121 -20.04 -1.35 -1.48
CA MET A 121 -20.70 -0.44 -2.42
C MET A 121 -22.17 -0.79 -2.70
N LYS A 122 -22.61 -2.01 -2.41
CA LYS A 122 -23.98 -2.48 -2.65
C LYS A 122 -24.87 -2.38 -1.41
N GLY A 123 -24.28 -2.35 -0.21
CA GLY A 123 -24.99 -2.16 1.06
C GLY A 123 -25.16 -0.68 1.36
#